data_AF-A0A7L6B9V1-F1
#
_entry.id   AF-A0A7L6B9V1-F1
#
_cell.length_a   1.000
_cell.length_b   1.000
_cell.length_c   1.000
_cell.angle_alpha   90.00
_cell.angle_beta   90.00
_cell.angle_gamma   90.00
#
_symmetry.space_group_name_H-M   'P 1'
#
loop_
_entity.id
_entity.type
_entity.pdbx_description
1 polymer ?
#
loop_
_entity_poly.entity_id
_entity_poly.type
_entity_poly.pdbx_seq_one_letter_code
_entity_poly.pdbx_strand_id
1 'polypeptide(L)'
;MVRLRRRTALGLLLGGASAAALGPIEPVLGEHREARRPARRHTPPVEVENHAAGEPWWPARGGRAADDRHRQIQGYASTTSVAPGETVDFHVAVNPAGRFRVTVHRLGWYAGAGARTLLTSPELRGEPWPVPPADVTTGALDCRWPVSWSLRVPEDWVSGLHVAVFTSADGWRSCTPFVVRDDRRAAALCVVLPVTTWQAYNQWPRDRRTGMSLYNGYAPNGRRDPALRARTVSFDRPYPGAGLPTQFDRDEDAIQWLERNRYDVSYATSFDLHSGRLDPARHRGLVFCGHDEYWSVEMRRAAETARSGGTSLAFLGANSVYWHVRLPHAADGRPERLVACAKDWSDPSEVVTGATVRWRDLDRPEQALIGVQYDGIVLTPQPLVVRSADHWVWAGTGVADGDRIPGVVAGEADRLDRSSERPTQPVNDVLLSASPYPAQQGGRRMQGTHLYETPGGAIVFATGTLGWAMALNRRGHRDPRIERATANVLDRMVGRDRIAPA
;
A
#
# COMPACT_ATOMS: atom_id res chain seq x y z
N MET A 1 3.49 -19.31 82.87
CA MET A 1 2.03 -19.54 82.91
C MET A 1 1.72 -20.89 82.28
N VAL A 2 1.31 -21.84 83.12
CA VAL A 2 0.44 -23.04 82.91
C VAL A 2 -0.03 -23.27 81.45
N ARG A 3 0.14 -24.42 80.76
CA ARG A 3 -0.43 -25.77 81.07
C ARG A 3 0.07 -26.89 80.10
N LEU A 4 0.34 -28.06 80.67
CA LEU A 4 0.16 -29.48 80.23
C LEU A 4 0.79 -30.13 78.94
N ARG A 5 1.74 -31.05 79.21
CA ARG A 5 1.90 -32.51 78.92
C ARG A 5 1.36 -33.21 77.64
N ARG A 6 2.32 -33.93 76.99
CA ARG A 6 2.40 -35.36 76.53
C ARG A 6 1.30 -35.94 75.61
N ARG A 7 1.70 -36.55 74.48
CA ARG A 7 1.81 -38.03 74.27
C ARG A 7 2.37 -38.46 72.89
N THR A 8 3.20 -39.49 72.98
CA THR A 8 3.84 -40.47 72.06
C THR A 8 3.01 -41.11 70.93
N ALA A 9 3.67 -41.48 69.81
CA ALA A 9 3.83 -42.84 69.23
C ALA A 9 4.55 -42.75 67.85
N LEU A 10 5.77 -43.27 67.67
CA LEU A 10 6.19 -44.63 67.26
C LEU A 10 5.91 -45.01 65.79
N GLY A 11 6.98 -45.33 65.05
CA GLY A 11 6.93 -45.90 63.69
C GLY A 11 8.33 -46.07 63.11
N LEU A 12 8.91 -47.25 63.32
CA LEU A 12 10.32 -47.65 63.20
C LEU A 12 10.55 -48.48 61.91
N LEU A 13 11.83 -48.63 61.50
CA LEU A 13 12.46 -49.71 60.67
C LEU A 13 12.77 -49.36 59.20
N LEU A 14 13.88 -49.72 58.53
CA LEU A 14 15.11 -50.54 58.72
C LEU A 14 16.08 -50.02 57.61
N GLY A 15 17.41 -49.93 57.74
CA GLY A 15 18.34 -50.99 58.09
C GLY A 15 18.58 -51.95 56.91
N GLY A 16 19.55 -51.68 56.05
CA GLY A 16 19.92 -52.60 54.96
C GLY A 16 21.10 -52.12 54.11
N ALA A 17 22.31 -52.42 54.57
CA ALA A 17 23.52 -52.36 53.76
C ALA A 17 23.61 -53.62 52.89
N SER A 18 23.83 -53.46 51.59
CA SER A 18 24.36 -54.49 50.71
C SER A 18 25.29 -53.84 49.69
N ALA A 19 26.57 -54.20 49.77
CA ALA A 19 27.58 -53.91 48.77
C ALA A 19 27.44 -54.91 47.60
N ALA A 20 27.50 -54.43 46.35
CA ALA A 20 28.13 -55.13 45.23
C ALA A 20 28.11 -54.30 43.93
N ALA A 21 29.27 -54.34 43.25
CA ALA A 21 29.50 -54.13 41.82
C ALA A 21 29.35 -52.71 41.23
N LEU A 22 30.50 -52.03 41.15
CA LEU A 22 30.79 -50.96 40.19
C LEU A 22 30.65 -51.48 38.75
N GLY A 23 29.59 -51.05 38.05
CA GLY A 23 29.59 -50.97 36.59
C GLY A 23 30.08 -49.59 36.15
N PRO A 24 30.78 -49.44 35.02
CA PRO A 24 31.20 -48.13 34.55
C PRO A 24 29.96 -47.31 34.17
N ILE A 25 29.73 -46.22 34.90
CA ILE A 25 28.78 -45.18 34.48
C ILE A 25 29.52 -44.37 33.42
N GLU A 26 29.11 -44.53 32.15
CA GLU A 26 29.48 -43.57 31.11
C GLU A 26 29.00 -42.17 31.53
N PRO A 27 29.85 -41.14 31.44
CA PRO A 27 29.41 -39.78 31.69
C PRO A 27 28.46 -39.39 30.56
N VAL A 28 27.16 -39.28 30.87
CA VAL A 28 26.24 -38.53 30.03
C VAL A 28 26.71 -37.08 30.10
N LEU A 29 27.49 -36.66 29.10
CA LEU A 29 27.74 -35.26 28.79
C LEU A 29 26.38 -34.60 28.63
N GLY A 30 25.93 -33.90 29.67
CA GLY A 30 24.80 -33.00 29.57
C GLY A 30 25.12 -32.00 28.48
N GLU A 31 24.37 -32.04 27.39
CA GLU A 31 24.37 -30.96 26.41
C GLU A 31 24.00 -29.69 27.17
N HIS A 32 25.00 -28.83 27.39
CA HIS A 32 24.77 -27.45 27.72
C HIS A 32 23.92 -26.87 26.59
N ARG A 33 22.60 -26.78 26.81
CA ARG A 33 21.75 -25.85 26.05
C ARG A 33 22.37 -24.48 26.23
N GLU A 34 23.12 -24.03 25.23
CA GLU A 34 23.48 -22.62 25.11
C GLU A 34 22.17 -21.83 25.25
N ALA A 35 22.07 -21.04 26.31
CA ALA A 35 21.03 -20.04 26.43
C ALA A 35 21.13 -19.18 25.17
N ARG A 36 20.16 -19.32 24.25
CA ARG A 36 20.01 -18.46 23.07
C ARG A 36 20.17 -17.02 23.55
N ARG A 37 21.29 -16.38 23.18
CA ARG A 37 21.46 -14.94 23.37
C ARG A 37 20.19 -14.27 22.85
N PRO A 38 19.53 -13.38 23.61
CA PRO A 38 18.40 -12.64 23.08
C PRO A 38 18.88 -11.94 21.82
N ALA A 39 18.28 -12.29 20.67
CA ALA A 39 18.61 -11.65 19.41
C ALA A 39 18.41 -10.14 19.63
N ARG A 40 19.47 -9.34 19.43
CA ARG A 40 19.33 -7.89 19.45
C ARG A 40 18.27 -7.52 18.44
N ARG A 41 17.13 -7.01 18.91
CA ARG A 41 16.08 -6.48 18.04
C ARG A 41 16.72 -5.34 17.26
N HIS A 42 16.93 -5.53 15.96
CA HIS A 42 17.34 -4.46 15.07
C HIS A 42 16.16 -3.49 14.97
N THR A 43 16.33 -2.27 15.49
CA THR A 43 15.31 -1.22 15.37
C THR A 43 15.13 -0.88 13.89
N PRO A 44 13.92 -1.01 13.30
CA PRO A 44 13.71 -0.64 11.91
C PRO A 44 14.07 0.83 11.66
N PRO A 45 14.65 1.19 10.50
CA PRO A 45 14.99 2.58 10.19
C PRO A 45 13.79 3.54 10.31
N VAL A 46 12.60 3.07 9.92
CA VAL A 46 11.35 3.83 10.04
C VAL A 46 10.95 4.08 11.50
N GLU A 47 11.26 3.16 12.42
CA GLU A 47 11.04 3.40 13.86
C GLU A 47 11.98 4.52 14.36
N VAL A 48 13.24 4.54 13.90
CA VAL A 48 14.19 5.62 14.22
C VAL A 48 13.72 6.96 13.64
N GLU A 49 13.32 6.97 12.36
CA GLU A 49 12.82 8.16 11.66
C GLU A 49 11.62 8.79 12.39
N ASN A 50 10.73 7.96 12.93
CA ASN A 50 9.53 8.42 13.63
C ASN A 50 9.79 9.08 14.99
N HIS A 51 11.03 9.06 15.50
CA HIS A 51 11.42 9.86 16.67
C HIS A 51 11.73 11.32 16.32
N ALA A 52 11.90 11.64 15.04
CA ALA A 52 12.13 13.00 14.61
C ALA A 52 10.87 13.86 14.79
N ALA A 53 11.07 15.16 15.05
CA ALA A 53 9.97 16.11 15.09
C ALA A 53 9.29 16.18 13.71
N GLY A 54 7.97 16.00 13.69
CA GLY A 54 7.15 16.11 12.49
C GLY A 54 6.28 17.35 12.49
N GLU A 55 5.74 17.65 11.31
CA GLU A 55 4.80 18.74 11.07
C GLU A 55 3.86 18.40 9.91
N PRO A 56 2.66 19.00 9.83
CA PRO A 56 1.80 18.85 8.68
C PRO A 56 2.49 19.34 7.40
N TRP A 57 2.66 18.48 6.40
CA TRP A 57 3.25 18.84 5.11
C TRP A 57 2.39 19.86 4.33
N TRP A 58 1.08 19.86 4.60
CA TRP A 58 0.13 20.86 4.12
C TRP A 58 -0.50 21.65 5.29
N PRO A 59 0.15 22.70 5.80
CA PRO A 59 -0.38 23.52 6.88
C PRO A 59 -1.72 24.20 6.52
N ALA A 60 -2.61 24.30 7.51
CA ALA A 60 -3.92 24.96 7.37
C ALA A 60 -3.84 26.48 7.13
N ARG A 61 -2.69 27.11 7.40
CA ARG A 61 -2.43 28.54 7.18
C ARG A 61 -1.16 28.70 6.35
N GLY A 62 -1.09 29.76 5.55
CA GLY A 62 0.14 30.19 4.85
C GLY A 62 0.36 29.64 3.45
N GLY A 63 -0.59 28.89 2.87
CA GLY A 63 -0.50 28.42 1.48
C GLY A 63 -1.85 28.38 0.77
N ARG A 64 -1.88 28.76 -0.50
CA ARG A 64 -3.07 28.76 -1.36
C ARG A 64 -2.97 27.59 -2.35
N ALA A 65 -3.92 26.68 -2.35
CA ALA A 65 -3.90 25.58 -3.33
C ALA A 65 -4.03 26.13 -4.76
N ALA A 66 -3.10 25.78 -5.65
CA ALA A 66 -3.21 26.11 -7.08
C ALA A 66 -4.38 25.34 -7.73
N ASP A 67 -4.82 25.85 -8.88
CA ASP A 67 -5.89 25.24 -9.66
C ASP A 67 -5.52 25.06 -11.13
N ASP A 68 -6.23 24.17 -11.82
CA ASP A 68 -5.93 23.78 -13.20
C ASP A 68 -6.34 24.84 -14.24
N ARG A 69 -7.12 25.86 -13.85
CA ARG A 69 -7.57 26.92 -14.76
C ARG A 69 -6.57 28.06 -14.82
N HIS A 70 -6.11 28.54 -13.67
CA HIS A 70 -5.16 29.63 -13.56
C HIS A 70 -3.71 29.14 -13.57
N ARG A 71 -3.46 27.88 -13.17
CA ARG A 71 -2.16 27.20 -13.18
C ARG A 71 -1.06 28.00 -12.49
N GLN A 72 -1.38 28.55 -11.31
CA GLN A 72 -0.50 29.49 -10.60
C GLN A 72 0.87 28.88 -10.32
N ILE A 73 0.89 27.60 -9.91
CA ILE A 73 2.07 26.75 -9.87
C ILE A 73 1.61 25.30 -10.02
N GLN A 74 2.27 24.52 -10.87
CA GLN A 74 2.02 23.10 -11.08
C GLN A 74 3.33 22.39 -11.41
N GLY A 75 3.46 21.11 -11.08
CA GLY A 75 4.67 20.37 -11.42
C GLY A 75 4.52 18.86 -11.27
N TYR A 76 5.54 18.16 -11.76
CA TYR A 76 5.64 16.70 -11.72
C TYR A 76 7.11 16.27 -11.60
N ALA A 77 7.32 15.01 -11.21
CA ALA A 77 8.64 14.39 -11.09
C ALA A 77 9.01 13.56 -12.34
N SER A 78 10.30 13.47 -12.64
CA SER A 78 10.83 12.69 -13.77
C SER A 78 10.73 11.17 -13.59
N THR A 79 10.54 10.70 -12.35
CA THR A 79 10.33 9.31 -11.98
C THR A 79 9.35 9.21 -10.80
N THR A 80 8.75 8.03 -10.63
CA THR A 80 7.86 7.75 -9.49
C THR A 80 8.61 7.22 -8.27
N SER A 81 9.83 6.70 -8.46
CA SER A 81 10.67 6.19 -7.39
C SER A 81 12.15 6.42 -7.66
N VAL A 82 12.93 6.51 -6.59
CA VAL A 82 14.41 6.63 -6.58
C VAL A 82 14.98 5.92 -5.35
N ALA A 83 16.17 5.36 -5.46
CA ALA A 83 16.97 4.88 -4.34
C ALA A 83 17.88 6.02 -3.80
N PRO A 84 18.38 5.91 -2.56
CA PRO A 84 19.43 6.80 -2.07
C PRO A 84 20.62 6.85 -3.04
N GLY A 85 21.15 8.06 -3.25
CA GLY A 85 22.21 8.33 -4.22
C GLY A 85 21.74 8.60 -5.66
N GLU A 86 20.52 8.16 -6.03
CA GLU A 86 19.89 8.45 -7.33
C GLU A 86 19.30 9.88 -7.38
N THR A 87 18.93 10.33 -8.58
CA THR A 87 18.42 11.68 -8.82
C THR A 87 16.96 11.65 -9.24
N VAL A 88 16.16 12.54 -8.67
CA VAL A 88 14.81 12.89 -9.14
C VAL A 88 14.82 14.34 -9.64
N ASP A 89 14.28 14.56 -10.83
CA ASP A 89 14.12 15.90 -11.40
C ASP A 89 12.68 16.37 -11.24
N PHE A 90 12.53 17.66 -10.93
CA PHE A 90 11.23 18.32 -10.82
C PHE A 90 11.04 19.32 -11.96
N HIS A 91 9.89 19.19 -12.62
CA HIS A 91 9.47 20.02 -13.74
C HIS A 91 8.32 20.90 -13.28
N VAL A 92 8.50 22.22 -13.26
CA VAL A 92 7.56 23.16 -12.64
C VAL A 92 7.19 24.28 -13.60
N ALA A 93 5.88 24.49 -13.78
CA ALA A 93 5.33 25.65 -14.46
C ALA A 93 4.76 26.64 -13.42
N VAL A 94 5.02 27.93 -13.62
CA VAL A 94 4.55 29.02 -12.74
C VAL A 94 3.90 30.10 -13.57
N ASN A 95 2.66 30.48 -13.23
CA ASN A 95 1.90 31.47 -13.98
C ASN A 95 1.30 32.56 -13.05
N PRO A 96 1.68 33.85 -13.20
CA PRO A 96 2.70 34.37 -14.13
C PRO A 96 4.11 33.88 -13.77
N ALA A 97 5.08 34.07 -14.68
CA ALA A 97 6.49 33.76 -14.42
C ALA A 97 6.94 34.40 -13.10
N GLY A 98 7.71 33.66 -12.30
CA GLY A 98 8.03 34.12 -10.95
C GLY A 98 8.96 33.20 -10.17
N ARG A 99 9.29 33.64 -8.96
CA ARG A 99 10.14 32.88 -8.04
C ARG A 99 9.32 31.80 -7.32
N PHE A 100 9.94 30.68 -7.03
CA PHE A 100 9.34 29.60 -6.25
C PHE A 100 10.39 28.77 -5.50
N ARG A 101 9.94 27.89 -4.61
CA ARG A 101 10.78 26.88 -3.93
C ARG A 101 10.13 25.50 -4.01
N VAL A 102 10.95 24.47 -3.89
CA VAL A 102 10.52 23.08 -3.69
C VAL A 102 10.88 22.67 -2.26
N THR A 103 9.89 22.26 -1.47
CA THR A 103 10.12 21.65 -0.14
C THR A 103 9.76 20.19 -0.21
N VAL A 104 10.68 19.31 0.19
CA VAL A 104 10.44 17.87 0.20
C VAL A 104 10.12 17.41 1.61
N HIS A 105 9.00 16.70 1.74
CA HIS A 105 8.58 16.08 2.98
C HIS A 105 8.55 14.56 2.83
N ARG A 106 8.99 13.83 3.85
CA ARG A 106 8.70 12.39 4.00
C ARG A 106 7.40 12.24 4.77
N LEU A 107 6.43 11.53 4.20
CA LEU A 107 5.17 11.21 4.85
C LEU A 107 5.34 9.99 5.76
N GLY A 108 4.65 9.98 6.89
CA GLY A 108 4.83 8.95 7.93
C GLY A 108 4.11 9.30 9.22
N TRP A 109 4.36 8.54 10.29
CA TRP A 109 3.62 8.71 11.53
C TRP A 109 4.00 9.99 12.30
N TYR A 110 5.27 10.16 12.65
CA TYR A 110 5.83 11.30 13.41
C TYR A 110 4.95 11.78 14.58
N ALA A 111 4.58 10.86 15.47
CA ALA A 111 3.69 11.12 16.60
C ALA A 111 2.31 11.70 16.22
N GLY A 112 1.84 11.42 15.01
CA GLY A 112 0.57 11.89 14.45
C GLY A 112 0.67 13.19 13.66
N ALA A 113 1.87 13.75 13.45
CA ALA A 113 2.05 14.95 12.63
C ALA A 113 1.94 14.69 11.12
N GLY A 114 2.11 13.44 10.68
CA GLY A 114 1.87 13.01 9.30
C GLY A 114 3.04 13.19 8.34
N ALA A 115 4.01 14.05 8.65
CA ALA A 115 5.20 14.23 7.83
C ALA A 115 6.38 14.84 8.59
N ARG A 116 7.56 14.82 7.95
CA ARG A 116 8.75 15.59 8.33
C ARG A 116 9.31 16.29 7.10
N THR A 117 9.66 17.56 7.25
CA THR A 117 10.40 18.30 6.22
C THR A 117 11.86 17.83 6.21
N LEU A 118 12.32 17.37 5.04
CA LEU A 118 13.69 16.90 4.87
C LEU A 118 14.61 17.98 4.32
N LEU A 119 14.13 18.72 3.32
CA LEU A 119 14.90 19.80 2.69
C LEU A 119 14.00 20.82 2.00
N THR A 120 14.59 21.97 1.70
CA THR A 120 14.02 23.00 0.83
C THR A 120 15.07 23.44 -0.18
N SER A 121 14.68 23.56 -1.43
CA SER A 121 15.55 24.04 -2.51
C SER A 121 15.99 25.50 -2.26
N PRO A 122 17.05 25.96 -2.94
CA PRO A 122 17.26 27.38 -3.20
C PRO A 122 16.02 28.00 -3.86
N GLU A 123 16.00 29.33 -3.95
CA GLU A 123 14.95 30.01 -4.72
C GLU A 123 15.19 29.81 -6.21
N LEU A 124 14.15 29.35 -6.90
CA LEU A 124 14.17 29.00 -8.32
C LEU A 124 13.35 30.02 -9.11
N ARG A 125 13.53 30.04 -10.43
CA ARG A 125 12.69 30.80 -11.36
C ARG A 125 11.85 29.84 -12.18
N GLY A 126 10.55 30.10 -12.24
CA GLY A 126 9.60 29.33 -13.04
C GLY A 126 8.99 30.18 -14.13
N GLU A 127 8.70 29.52 -15.25
CA GLU A 127 8.08 30.10 -16.44
C GLU A 127 6.68 29.49 -16.65
N PRO A 128 5.77 30.18 -17.36
CA PRO A 128 4.42 29.70 -17.62
C PRO A 128 4.44 28.68 -18.77
N TRP A 129 5.01 27.50 -18.53
CA TRP A 129 5.05 26.44 -19.53
C TRP A 129 3.63 26.01 -19.97
N PRO A 130 3.41 25.79 -21.28
CA PRO A 130 2.08 25.50 -21.79
C PRO A 130 1.62 24.08 -21.42
N VAL A 131 0.30 23.88 -21.43
CA VAL A 131 -0.29 22.54 -21.51
C VAL A 131 -0.29 22.16 -23.00
N PRO A 132 0.44 21.11 -23.42
CA PRO A 132 0.46 20.72 -24.82
C PRO A 132 -0.89 20.09 -25.23
N PRO A 133 -1.19 20.04 -26.54
CA PRO A 133 -2.33 19.28 -27.02
C PRO A 133 -2.15 17.78 -26.71
N ALA A 134 -3.27 17.09 -26.51
CA ALA A 134 -3.27 15.64 -26.37
C ALA A 134 -2.88 14.96 -27.69
N ASP A 135 -2.19 13.83 -27.61
CA ASP A 135 -1.95 12.95 -28.74
C ASP A 135 -3.29 12.50 -29.36
N VAL A 136 -3.46 12.68 -30.66
CA VAL A 136 -4.74 12.49 -31.34
C VAL A 136 -5.19 11.02 -31.41
N THR A 137 -4.27 10.08 -31.26
CA THR A 137 -4.56 8.64 -31.33
C THR A 137 -4.81 8.06 -29.95
N THR A 138 -4.02 8.45 -28.96
CA THR A 138 -4.00 7.84 -27.64
C THR A 138 -4.61 8.71 -26.54
N GLY A 139 -4.75 10.02 -26.77
CA GLY A 139 -5.18 10.99 -25.75
C GLY A 139 -4.10 11.31 -24.70
N ALA A 140 -2.86 10.85 -24.89
CA ALA A 140 -1.78 11.13 -23.96
C ALA A 140 -1.42 12.63 -23.94
N LEU A 141 -1.30 13.19 -22.74
CA LEU A 141 -0.84 14.56 -22.50
C LEU A 141 0.56 14.50 -21.88
N ASP A 142 1.58 14.90 -22.63
CA ASP A 142 2.99 14.84 -22.23
C ASP A 142 3.60 16.25 -22.27
N CYS A 143 3.81 16.84 -21.09
CA CYS A 143 4.21 18.25 -20.92
C CYS A 143 5.63 18.53 -21.40
N ARG A 144 6.57 17.62 -21.10
CA ARG A 144 8.02 17.78 -21.34
C ARG A 144 8.58 19.16 -20.98
N TRP A 145 8.09 19.74 -19.87
CA TRP A 145 8.63 21.00 -19.38
C TRP A 145 10.12 20.84 -19.05
N PRO A 146 10.96 21.89 -19.17
CA PRO A 146 12.34 21.82 -18.75
C PRO A 146 12.50 21.47 -17.26
N VAL A 147 13.59 20.78 -16.93
CA VAL A 147 13.96 20.52 -15.53
C VAL A 147 14.16 21.85 -14.82
N SER A 148 13.43 22.04 -13.72
CA SER A 148 13.54 23.26 -12.91
C SER A 148 14.50 23.06 -11.73
N TRP A 149 14.54 21.84 -11.17
CA TRP A 149 15.45 21.49 -10.08
C TRP A 149 15.69 19.98 -10.02
N SER A 150 16.93 19.59 -9.78
CA SER A 150 17.34 18.20 -9.59
C SER A 150 17.71 17.96 -8.15
N LEU A 151 17.17 16.89 -7.56
CA LEU A 151 17.50 16.43 -6.23
C LEU A 151 18.23 15.09 -6.34
N ARG A 152 19.51 15.09 -5.96
CA ARG A 152 20.20 13.84 -5.64
C ARG A 152 19.81 13.42 -4.23
N VAL A 153 19.16 12.28 -4.09
CA VAL A 153 18.65 11.78 -2.81
C VAL A 153 19.83 11.47 -1.87
N PRO A 154 19.92 12.11 -0.69
CA PRO A 154 20.95 11.79 0.29
C PRO A 154 20.95 10.31 0.73
N GLU A 155 22.13 9.77 1.00
CA GLU A 155 22.35 8.35 1.34
C GLU A 155 21.65 7.90 2.64
N ASP A 156 21.35 8.85 3.52
CA ASP A 156 20.74 8.66 4.84
C ASP A 156 19.21 8.79 4.81
N TRP A 157 18.61 9.11 3.67
CA TRP A 157 17.16 9.17 3.56
C TRP A 157 16.52 7.80 3.80
N VAL A 158 15.56 7.78 4.72
CA VAL A 158 14.79 6.59 5.07
C VAL A 158 13.71 6.37 4.01
N SER A 159 13.57 5.12 3.55
CA SER A 159 12.54 4.75 2.57
C SER A 159 11.15 5.20 3.03
N GLY A 160 10.36 5.69 2.08
CA GLY A 160 9.08 6.33 2.38
C GLY A 160 8.38 6.90 1.16
N LEU A 161 7.09 7.16 1.32
CA LEU A 161 6.37 8.06 0.43
C LEU A 161 6.79 9.51 0.74
N HIS A 162 7.20 10.23 -0.28
CA HIS A 162 7.61 11.62 -0.20
C HIS A 162 6.70 12.50 -1.05
N VAL A 163 6.59 13.77 -0.67
CA VAL A 163 5.91 14.79 -1.45
C VAL A 163 6.84 15.98 -1.65
N ALA A 164 7.02 16.38 -2.90
CA ALA A 164 7.67 17.63 -3.25
C ALA A 164 6.60 18.71 -3.41
N VAL A 165 6.61 19.71 -2.52
CA VAL A 165 5.68 20.83 -2.54
C VAL A 165 6.32 22.04 -3.19
N PHE A 166 5.73 22.47 -4.29
CA PHE A 166 6.11 23.67 -5.02
C PHE A 166 5.37 24.86 -4.42
N THR A 167 6.09 25.91 -4.03
CA THR A 167 5.49 27.13 -3.44
C THR A 167 5.97 28.36 -4.20
N SER A 168 5.05 29.08 -4.85
CA SER A 168 5.37 30.34 -5.54
C SER A 168 5.59 31.49 -4.55
N ALA A 169 6.20 32.58 -5.01
CA ALA A 169 6.40 33.80 -4.22
C ALA A 169 5.09 34.40 -3.67
N ASP A 170 3.97 34.21 -4.39
CA ASP A 170 2.64 34.66 -3.97
C ASP A 170 1.93 33.66 -3.03
N GLY A 171 2.65 32.62 -2.59
CA GLY A 171 2.15 31.60 -1.66
C GLY A 171 1.21 30.58 -2.28
N TRP A 172 1.12 30.49 -3.62
CA TRP A 172 0.41 29.40 -4.27
C TRP A 172 1.21 28.10 -4.17
N ARG A 173 0.51 26.98 -4.00
CA ARG A 173 1.10 25.67 -3.75
C ARG A 173 0.47 24.58 -4.60
N SER A 174 1.32 23.70 -5.09
CA SER A 174 0.95 22.39 -5.63
C SER A 174 2.03 21.38 -5.22
N CYS A 175 1.81 20.10 -5.46
CA CYS A 175 2.80 19.07 -5.11
C CYS A 175 2.85 17.93 -6.12
N THR A 176 3.82 17.04 -5.94
CA THR A 176 3.87 15.75 -6.62
C THR A 176 4.46 14.70 -5.67
N PRO A 177 3.86 13.51 -5.57
CA PRO A 177 4.41 12.43 -4.77
C PRO A 177 5.50 11.65 -5.53
N PHE A 178 6.46 11.10 -4.79
CA PHE A 178 7.43 10.12 -5.27
C PHE A 178 7.87 9.22 -4.11
N VAL A 179 8.43 8.05 -4.42
CA VAL A 179 8.90 7.10 -3.41
C VAL A 179 10.43 7.11 -3.33
N VAL A 180 10.95 7.11 -2.11
CA VAL A 180 12.36 6.77 -1.86
C VAL A 180 12.40 5.30 -1.44
N ARG A 181 13.11 4.48 -2.22
CA ARG A 181 13.25 3.04 -2.02
C ARG A 181 14.35 2.73 -0.99
N ASP A 182 14.44 1.48 -0.57
CA ASP A 182 15.61 0.97 0.18
C ASP A 182 16.06 -0.35 -0.43
N ASP A 183 16.83 -0.27 -1.51
CA ASP A 183 17.32 -1.46 -2.23
C ASP A 183 18.40 -2.21 -1.44
N ARG A 184 19.00 -1.54 -0.45
CA ARG A 184 20.10 -2.06 0.37
C ARG A 184 19.61 -3.07 1.40
N ARG A 185 18.35 -3.00 1.81
CA ARG A 185 17.81 -3.86 2.88
C ARG A 185 16.59 -4.66 2.46
N ALA A 186 16.50 -5.87 2.99
CA ALA A 186 15.29 -6.66 3.02
C ALA A 186 14.46 -6.27 4.27
N ALA A 187 13.59 -5.25 4.15
CA ALA A 187 12.61 -4.96 5.19
C ALA A 187 11.64 -6.15 5.37
N ALA A 188 11.01 -6.29 6.54
CA ALA A 188 10.10 -7.41 6.75
C ALA A 188 8.87 -7.31 5.83
N LEU A 189 8.35 -6.10 5.66
CA LEU A 189 7.25 -5.79 4.75
C LEU A 189 7.70 -4.75 3.71
N CYS A 190 7.24 -4.89 2.47
CA CYS A 190 7.34 -3.82 1.48
C CYS A 190 5.95 -3.30 1.12
N VAL A 191 5.73 -2.00 1.28
CA VAL A 191 4.52 -1.33 0.81
C VAL A 191 4.69 -0.97 -0.65
N VAL A 192 3.77 -1.41 -1.51
CA VAL A 192 3.79 -1.12 -2.95
C VAL A 192 2.71 -0.08 -3.24
N LEU A 193 3.14 1.12 -3.65
CA LEU A 193 2.24 2.24 -3.93
C LEU A 193 1.68 2.15 -5.36
N PRO A 194 0.37 2.37 -5.55
CA PRO A 194 -0.32 2.05 -6.80
C PRO A 194 -0.22 3.20 -7.82
N VAL A 195 1.00 3.61 -8.18
CA VAL A 195 1.24 4.80 -9.04
C VAL A 195 0.60 4.67 -10.43
N THR A 196 0.52 3.45 -10.97
CA THR A 196 -0.21 3.13 -12.21
C THR A 196 -1.70 3.45 -12.08
N THR A 197 -2.31 3.14 -10.92
CA THR A 197 -3.71 3.47 -10.62
C THR A 197 -3.89 4.97 -10.40
N TRP A 198 -3.01 5.61 -9.63
CA TRP A 198 -3.01 7.07 -9.49
C TRP A 198 -3.03 7.78 -10.84
N GLN A 199 -2.23 7.29 -11.79
CA GLN A 199 -2.14 7.88 -13.12
C GLN A 199 -3.33 7.56 -14.03
N ALA A 200 -3.91 6.35 -13.91
CA ALA A 200 -5.12 5.98 -14.62
C ALA A 200 -6.30 6.94 -14.34
N TYR A 201 -6.42 7.40 -13.09
CA TYR A 201 -7.45 8.35 -12.65
C TYR A 201 -7.07 9.83 -12.84
N ASN A 202 -5.86 10.13 -13.29
CA ASN A 202 -5.39 11.51 -13.43
C ASN A 202 -6.13 12.23 -14.58
N GLN A 203 -7.09 13.09 -14.23
CA GLN A 203 -7.90 13.93 -15.13
C GLN A 203 -7.24 15.29 -15.41
N TRP A 204 -5.92 15.43 -15.26
CA TRP A 204 -5.27 16.73 -15.41
C TRP A 204 -5.26 17.18 -16.88
N PRO A 205 -5.49 18.47 -17.17
CA PRO A 205 -6.04 19.48 -16.25
C PRO A 205 -7.57 19.33 -16.07
N ARG A 206 -8.12 19.54 -14.86
CA ARG A 206 -9.58 19.63 -14.63
C ARG A 206 -10.13 21.00 -15.02
N ASP A 207 -9.79 21.45 -16.22
CA ASP A 207 -10.20 22.73 -16.81
C ASP A 207 -11.59 22.69 -17.47
N ARG A 208 -12.17 21.49 -17.61
CA ARG A 208 -13.40 21.19 -18.37
C ARG A 208 -13.27 21.36 -19.88
N ARG A 209 -12.06 21.22 -20.42
CA ARG A 209 -11.77 21.42 -21.85
C ARG A 209 -10.78 20.40 -22.40
N THR A 210 -9.63 20.21 -21.75
CA THR A 210 -8.50 19.47 -22.33
C THR A 210 -8.10 18.23 -21.55
N GLY A 211 -8.37 18.18 -20.24
CA GLY A 211 -7.92 17.05 -19.42
C GLY A 211 -8.55 15.72 -19.77
N MET A 212 -7.73 14.68 -19.74
CA MET A 212 -8.14 13.30 -20.03
C MET A 212 -7.50 12.32 -19.04
N SER A 213 -8.30 11.36 -18.59
CA SER A 213 -7.88 10.18 -17.82
C SER A 213 -8.22 8.91 -18.60
N LEU A 214 -7.90 7.73 -18.06
CA LEU A 214 -8.37 6.45 -18.61
C LEU A 214 -9.88 6.22 -18.38
N TYR A 215 -10.60 7.19 -17.80
CA TYR A 215 -12.04 7.10 -17.57
C TYR A 215 -12.84 8.14 -18.32
N ASN A 216 -12.33 9.36 -18.51
CA ASN A 216 -13.10 10.43 -19.13
C ASN A 216 -12.20 11.41 -19.89
N GLY A 217 -12.74 11.97 -20.97
CA GLY A 217 -12.33 13.27 -21.50
C GLY A 217 -13.40 14.33 -21.22
N TYR A 218 -13.26 15.51 -21.83
CA TYR A 218 -14.27 16.57 -21.79
C TYR A 218 -14.93 16.76 -23.14
N ALA A 219 -16.26 16.72 -23.17
CA ALA A 219 -17.05 17.12 -24.33
C ALA A 219 -17.00 18.65 -24.50
N PRO A 220 -17.39 19.21 -25.67
CA PRO A 220 -17.35 20.66 -25.92
C PRO A 220 -18.15 21.50 -24.91
N ASN A 221 -19.17 20.92 -24.26
CA ASN A 221 -19.97 21.56 -23.21
C ASN A 221 -19.32 21.47 -21.80
N GLY A 222 -18.12 20.92 -21.69
CA GLY A 222 -17.35 20.76 -20.46
C GLY A 222 -17.82 19.63 -19.54
N ARG A 223 -18.77 18.79 -19.97
CA ARG A 223 -19.14 17.57 -19.24
C ARG A 223 -18.09 16.48 -19.48
N ARG A 224 -17.88 15.65 -18.46
CA ARG A 224 -17.06 14.44 -18.59
C ARG A 224 -17.77 13.43 -19.48
N ASP A 225 -17.02 12.84 -20.40
CA ASP A 225 -17.51 11.84 -21.33
C ASP A 225 -16.53 10.66 -21.39
N PRO A 226 -16.95 9.44 -21.01
CA PRO A 226 -16.15 8.23 -21.13
C PRO A 226 -15.77 7.88 -22.57
N ALA A 227 -16.54 8.30 -23.57
CA ALA A 227 -16.22 8.06 -24.99
C ALA A 227 -14.99 8.86 -25.45
N LEU A 228 -14.66 9.94 -24.74
CA LEU A 228 -13.54 10.85 -25.04
C LEU A 228 -12.31 10.60 -24.15
N ARG A 229 -12.30 9.50 -23.40
CA ARG A 229 -11.18 9.17 -22.50
C ARG A 229 -9.88 8.94 -23.26
N ALA A 230 -8.77 9.13 -22.57
CA ALA A 230 -7.47 8.68 -23.07
C ALA A 230 -7.41 7.14 -23.06
N ARG A 231 -6.65 6.60 -24.00
CA ARG A 231 -6.20 5.20 -24.06
C ARG A 231 -4.81 5.05 -23.44
N THR A 232 -4.04 6.14 -23.38
CA THR A 232 -2.72 6.19 -22.73
C THR A 232 -2.60 7.43 -21.86
N VAL A 233 -2.04 7.30 -20.66
CA VAL A 233 -1.76 8.42 -19.74
C VAL A 233 -0.26 8.51 -19.45
N SER A 234 0.29 9.72 -19.47
CA SER A 234 1.73 9.98 -19.25
C SER A 234 1.99 10.51 -17.85
N PHE A 235 3.08 10.11 -17.19
CA PHE A 235 3.58 10.68 -15.93
C PHE A 235 4.32 12.00 -16.11
N ASP A 236 4.63 12.42 -17.34
CA ASP A 236 5.21 13.73 -17.65
C ASP A 236 4.12 14.83 -17.63
N ARG A 237 3.30 14.84 -16.58
CA ARG A 237 2.25 15.83 -16.36
C ARG A 237 1.89 15.91 -14.87
N PRO A 238 1.40 17.07 -14.39
CA PRO A 238 0.92 17.21 -13.01
C PRO A 238 -0.28 16.31 -12.68
N TYR A 239 -0.58 16.20 -11.39
CA TYR A 239 -1.90 15.78 -10.93
C TYR A 239 -2.84 16.99 -10.79
N PRO A 240 -4.17 16.80 -10.85
CA PRO A 240 -5.13 17.91 -10.85
C PRO A 240 -5.15 18.73 -9.57
N GLY A 241 -5.43 20.02 -9.68
CA GLY A 241 -5.55 20.95 -8.55
C GLY A 241 -4.24 21.11 -7.80
N ALA A 242 -4.24 20.81 -6.50
CA ALA A 242 -3.05 20.91 -5.65
C ALA A 242 -2.00 19.81 -5.90
N GLY A 243 -2.23 18.89 -6.85
CA GLY A 243 -1.21 17.92 -7.27
C GLY A 243 -1.20 16.59 -6.50
N LEU A 244 -2.28 16.28 -5.78
CA LEU A 244 -2.46 14.97 -5.16
C LEU A 244 -3.23 13.99 -6.07
N PRO A 245 -2.80 12.71 -6.13
CA PRO A 245 -3.58 11.65 -6.76
C PRO A 245 -4.96 11.44 -6.13
N THR A 246 -5.87 10.86 -6.91
CA THR A 246 -7.16 10.41 -6.38
C THR A 246 -6.94 9.24 -5.42
N GLN A 247 -7.57 9.27 -4.23
CA GLN A 247 -7.48 8.26 -3.17
C GLN A 247 -6.14 8.14 -2.42
N PHE A 248 -5.21 9.08 -2.65
CA PHE A 248 -3.91 9.16 -1.98
C PHE A 248 -3.99 9.12 -0.44
N ASP A 249 -5.05 9.69 0.11
CA ASP A 249 -5.34 9.76 1.54
C ASP A 249 -5.52 8.37 2.19
N ARG A 250 -5.94 7.35 1.42
CA ARG A 250 -6.04 5.97 1.93
C ARG A 250 -4.67 5.31 2.03
N ASP A 251 -3.77 5.62 1.11
CA ASP A 251 -2.39 5.18 1.17
C ASP A 251 -1.71 5.79 2.40
N GLU A 252 -1.87 7.11 2.61
CA GLU A 252 -1.36 7.79 3.82
C GLU A 252 -1.89 7.17 5.12
N ASP A 253 -3.18 6.83 5.21
CA ASP A 253 -3.77 6.22 6.40
C ASP A 253 -3.11 4.88 6.76
N ALA A 254 -2.93 4.01 5.76
CA ALA A 254 -2.29 2.72 5.96
C ALA A 254 -0.81 2.87 6.34
N ILE A 255 -0.09 3.79 5.67
CA ILE A 255 1.33 4.09 5.96
C ILE A 255 1.50 4.55 7.40
N GLN A 256 0.74 5.56 7.82
CA GLN A 256 0.83 6.08 9.18
C GLN A 256 0.50 5.01 10.22
N TRP A 257 -0.45 4.11 9.93
CA TRP A 257 -0.76 3.01 10.83
C TRP A 257 0.37 1.98 10.93
N LEU A 258 0.97 1.58 9.80
CA LEU A 258 2.10 0.64 9.78
C LEU A 258 3.28 1.20 10.59
N GLU A 259 3.60 2.47 10.37
CA GLU A 259 4.66 3.18 11.07
C GLU A 259 4.37 3.37 12.56
N ARG A 260 3.14 3.76 12.92
CA ARG A 260 2.69 3.87 14.32
C ARG A 260 2.86 2.55 15.09
N ASN A 261 2.62 1.42 14.42
CA ASN A 261 2.75 0.08 14.98
C ASN A 261 4.17 -0.51 14.82
N ARG A 262 5.14 0.31 14.42
CA ARG A 262 6.58 -0.04 14.37
C ARG A 262 6.85 -1.26 13.50
N TYR A 263 6.10 -1.43 12.42
CA TYR A 263 6.43 -2.45 11.43
C TYR A 263 7.75 -2.10 10.75
N ASP A 264 8.51 -3.14 10.46
CA ASP A 264 9.69 -3.03 9.63
C ASP A 264 9.22 -2.95 8.17
N VAL A 265 9.13 -1.72 7.64
CA VAL A 265 8.62 -1.43 6.31
C VAL A 265 9.65 -0.73 5.42
N SER A 266 9.68 -1.10 4.14
CA SER A 266 10.24 -0.32 3.03
C SER A 266 9.13 0.01 2.02
N TYR A 267 9.41 0.91 1.09
CA TYR A 267 8.44 1.42 0.12
C TYR A 267 8.95 1.28 -1.30
N ALA A 268 8.05 0.88 -2.19
CA ALA A 268 8.26 0.78 -3.63
C ALA A 268 6.99 1.22 -4.36
N THR A 269 7.06 1.34 -5.68
CA THR A 269 5.93 1.66 -6.56
C THR A 269 5.54 0.47 -7.41
N SER A 270 4.36 0.51 -8.03
CA SER A 270 3.97 -0.48 -9.02
C SER A 270 4.94 -0.58 -10.21
N PHE A 271 5.66 0.48 -10.57
CA PHE A 271 6.72 0.41 -11.57
C PHE A 271 7.96 -0.36 -11.10
N ASP A 272 8.29 -0.30 -9.81
CA ASP A 272 9.40 -1.08 -9.26
C ASP A 272 9.08 -2.58 -9.27
N LEU A 273 7.81 -2.94 -9.02
CA LEU A 273 7.32 -4.31 -9.16
C LEU A 273 7.28 -4.76 -10.63
N HIS A 274 6.88 -3.87 -11.55
CA HIS A 274 6.88 -4.13 -13.00
C HIS A 274 8.28 -4.39 -13.55
N SER A 275 9.24 -3.52 -13.23
CA SER A 275 10.60 -3.56 -13.77
C SER A 275 11.52 -4.59 -13.10
N GLY A 276 11.07 -5.19 -12.00
CA GLY A 276 11.89 -6.09 -11.17
C GLY A 276 12.92 -5.36 -10.30
N ARG A 277 12.85 -4.02 -10.19
CA ARG A 277 13.66 -3.27 -9.22
C ARG A 277 13.29 -3.62 -7.79
N LEU A 278 12.02 -3.92 -7.53
CA LEU A 278 11.60 -4.61 -6.32
C LEU A 278 11.72 -6.12 -6.55
N ASP A 279 12.50 -6.80 -5.72
CA ASP A 279 12.45 -8.26 -5.57
C ASP A 279 11.53 -8.61 -4.39
N PRO A 280 10.29 -9.08 -4.66
CA PRO A 280 9.35 -9.43 -3.60
C PRO A 280 9.85 -10.53 -2.65
N ALA A 281 10.68 -11.45 -3.14
CA ALA A 281 11.12 -12.62 -2.38
C ALA A 281 12.07 -12.26 -1.23
N ARG A 282 12.60 -11.04 -1.23
CA ARG A 282 13.40 -10.50 -0.11
C ARG A 282 12.54 -10.15 1.10
N HIS A 283 11.24 -10.00 0.94
CA HIS A 283 10.33 -9.56 2.00
C HIS A 283 9.51 -10.74 2.55
N ARG A 284 9.07 -10.63 3.81
CA ARG A 284 8.13 -11.59 4.39
C ARG A 284 6.71 -11.38 3.86
N GLY A 285 6.38 -10.14 3.51
CA GLY A 285 5.16 -9.85 2.78
C GLY A 285 5.16 -8.52 2.03
N LEU A 286 4.30 -8.45 1.03
CA LEU A 286 3.95 -7.22 0.32
C LEU A 286 2.63 -6.67 0.85
N VAL A 287 2.54 -5.34 0.98
CA VAL A 287 1.32 -4.65 1.40
C VAL A 287 0.88 -3.70 0.29
N PHE A 288 -0.31 -3.95 -0.27
CA PHE A 288 -0.97 -3.10 -1.25
C PHE A 288 -2.04 -2.29 -0.53
N CYS A 289 -1.84 -0.98 -0.48
CA CYS A 289 -2.71 -0.07 0.26
C CYS A 289 -3.75 0.59 -0.66
N GLY A 290 -4.86 1.04 -0.06
CA GLY A 290 -5.81 1.90 -0.75
C GLY A 290 -6.49 1.20 -1.93
N HIS A 291 -6.13 1.58 -3.15
CA HIS A 291 -6.77 1.14 -4.37
C HIS A 291 -5.75 0.88 -5.48
N ASP A 292 -5.54 -0.39 -5.79
CA ASP A 292 -4.49 -0.84 -6.70
C ASP A 292 -5.08 -1.59 -7.92
N GLU A 293 -5.83 -0.85 -8.74
CA GLU A 293 -6.69 -1.37 -9.82
C GLU A 293 -5.92 -1.80 -11.10
N TYR A 294 -4.79 -1.16 -11.43
CA TYR A 294 -4.13 -1.28 -12.76
C TYR A 294 -2.79 -2.00 -12.70
N TRP A 295 -2.74 -3.23 -13.22
CA TRP A 295 -1.59 -4.13 -13.12
C TRP A 295 -1.10 -4.62 -14.48
N SER A 296 0.21 -4.65 -14.68
CA SER A 296 0.82 -5.30 -15.84
C SER A 296 1.00 -6.80 -15.61
N VAL A 297 1.30 -7.55 -16.68
CA VAL A 297 1.63 -8.99 -16.60
C VAL A 297 2.84 -9.23 -15.70
N GLU A 298 3.88 -8.40 -15.79
CA GLU A 298 5.09 -8.49 -14.99
C GLU A 298 4.78 -8.33 -13.51
N MET A 299 3.96 -7.34 -13.14
CA MET A 299 3.55 -7.12 -11.75
C MET A 299 2.79 -8.33 -11.20
N ARG A 300 1.83 -8.84 -11.96
CA ARG A 300 1.02 -10.00 -11.55
C ARG A 300 1.90 -11.25 -11.38
N ARG A 301 2.77 -11.54 -12.34
CA ARG A 301 3.70 -12.66 -12.28
C ARG A 301 4.65 -12.54 -11.08
N ALA A 302 5.22 -11.36 -10.85
CA ALA A 302 6.08 -11.13 -9.69
C ALA A 302 5.37 -11.46 -8.37
N ALA A 303 4.13 -10.99 -8.19
CA ALA A 303 3.34 -11.30 -7.00
C ALA A 303 2.97 -12.80 -6.88
N GLU A 304 2.59 -13.45 -7.98
CA GLU A 304 2.25 -14.88 -8.01
C GLU A 304 3.48 -15.77 -7.71
N THR A 305 4.63 -15.45 -8.29
CA THR A 305 5.90 -16.13 -8.02
C THR A 305 6.33 -15.94 -6.57
N ALA A 306 6.26 -14.70 -6.05
CA ALA A 306 6.59 -14.41 -4.66
C ALA A 306 5.72 -15.19 -3.68
N ARG A 307 4.40 -15.19 -3.91
CA ARG A 307 3.43 -15.96 -3.11
C ARG A 307 3.71 -17.46 -3.14
N SER A 308 4.03 -17.99 -4.31
CA SER A 308 4.40 -19.40 -4.48
C SER A 308 5.72 -19.73 -3.77
N GLY A 309 6.63 -18.76 -3.68
CA GLY A 309 7.89 -18.85 -2.94
C GLY A 309 7.80 -18.57 -1.43
N GLY A 310 6.60 -18.32 -0.88
CA GLY A 310 6.41 -18.11 0.56
C GLY A 310 6.27 -16.64 1.02
N THR A 311 6.29 -15.67 0.10
CA THR A 311 6.05 -14.25 0.42
C THR A 311 4.55 -14.01 0.61
N SER A 312 4.16 -13.43 1.75
CA SER A 312 2.75 -13.13 2.04
C SER A 312 2.26 -11.88 1.29
N LEU A 313 0.96 -11.77 1.00
CA LEU A 313 0.36 -10.61 0.33
C LEU A 313 -0.81 -10.06 1.17
N ALA A 314 -0.80 -8.76 1.46
CA ALA A 314 -1.89 -8.07 2.13
C ALA A 314 -2.49 -6.99 1.21
N PHE A 315 -3.76 -7.14 0.84
CA PHE A 315 -4.52 -6.16 0.06
C PHE A 315 -5.48 -5.42 1.00
N LEU A 316 -5.09 -4.20 1.41
CA LEU A 316 -5.84 -3.35 2.36
C LEU A 316 -6.80 -2.40 1.63
N GLY A 317 -7.48 -2.94 0.62
CA GLY A 317 -8.34 -2.23 -0.31
C GLY A 317 -9.42 -3.12 -0.94
N ALA A 318 -9.89 -2.68 -2.11
CA ALA A 318 -10.78 -3.42 -3.01
C ALA A 318 -10.43 -3.10 -4.47
N ASN A 319 -11.02 -3.86 -5.38
CA ASN A 319 -10.87 -3.69 -6.83
C ASN A 319 -9.39 -3.69 -7.24
N SER A 320 -8.63 -4.56 -6.59
CA SER A 320 -7.21 -4.72 -6.87
C SER A 320 -7.01 -5.68 -8.04
N VAL A 321 -6.00 -5.44 -8.88
CA VAL A 321 -5.66 -6.29 -10.03
C VAL A 321 -6.83 -6.42 -11.02
N TYR A 322 -7.65 -5.38 -11.20
CA TYR A 322 -8.85 -5.46 -12.03
C TYR A 322 -8.55 -5.27 -13.52
N TRP A 323 -7.83 -4.20 -13.87
CA TRP A 323 -7.44 -3.90 -15.24
C TRP A 323 -6.04 -4.43 -15.55
N HIS A 324 -5.92 -5.17 -16.64
CA HIS A 324 -4.63 -5.40 -17.28
C HIS A 324 -4.18 -4.13 -18.00
N VAL A 325 -2.95 -3.68 -17.74
CA VAL A 325 -2.32 -2.55 -18.44
C VAL A 325 -1.02 -2.94 -19.11
N ARG A 326 -0.71 -2.21 -20.19
CA ARG A 326 0.64 -2.17 -20.75
C ARG A 326 1.36 -0.91 -20.30
N LEU A 327 2.66 -1.02 -20.12
CA LEU A 327 3.53 0.08 -19.68
C LEU A 327 4.57 0.37 -20.78
N PRO A 328 4.15 0.96 -21.92
CA PRO A 328 5.07 1.23 -23.02
C PRO A 328 6.09 2.29 -22.62
N HIS A 329 7.23 2.30 -23.33
CA HIS A 329 8.17 3.41 -23.22
C HIS A 329 7.54 4.68 -23.81
N ALA A 330 7.94 5.84 -23.28
CA ALA A 330 7.64 7.11 -23.92
C ALA A 330 8.25 7.18 -25.33
N ALA A 331 7.74 8.09 -26.16
CA ALA A 331 8.21 8.25 -27.54
C ALA A 331 9.71 8.61 -27.65
N ASP A 332 10.31 9.12 -26.58
CA ASP A 332 11.76 9.41 -26.47
C ASP A 332 12.57 8.22 -25.90
N GLY A 333 11.95 7.05 -25.75
CA GLY A 333 12.57 5.82 -25.27
C GLY A 333 12.63 5.66 -23.76
N ARG A 334 12.25 6.68 -22.97
CA ARG A 334 12.25 6.57 -21.50
C ARG A 334 11.24 5.51 -21.03
N PRO A 335 11.63 4.56 -20.18
CA PRO A 335 10.70 3.59 -19.61
C PRO A 335 9.82 4.25 -18.54
N GLU A 336 8.74 3.57 -18.14
CA GLU A 336 7.94 3.92 -16.94
C GLU A 336 7.34 5.33 -16.92
N ARG A 337 7.07 5.86 -18.11
CA ARG A 337 6.39 7.15 -18.27
C ARG A 337 4.95 7.03 -18.72
N LEU A 338 4.53 5.89 -19.26
CA LEU A 338 3.19 5.72 -19.84
C LEU A 338 2.43 4.53 -19.22
N VAL A 339 1.12 4.68 -19.08
CA VAL A 339 0.18 3.58 -18.79
C VAL A 339 -0.85 3.53 -19.92
N ALA A 340 -0.94 2.40 -20.60
CA ALA A 340 -1.90 2.17 -21.68
C ALA A 340 -3.00 1.19 -21.22
N CYS A 341 -4.26 1.58 -21.44
CA CYS A 341 -5.42 0.74 -21.17
C CYS A 341 -6.61 1.09 -22.09
N ALA A 342 -6.93 0.15 -22.98
CA ALA A 342 -8.10 0.18 -23.83
C ALA A 342 -9.37 -0.19 -23.07
N LYS A 343 -9.34 -0.91 -21.96
CA LYS A 343 -10.52 -1.32 -21.16
C LYS A 343 -11.57 -2.17 -21.91
N ASP A 344 -11.27 -2.57 -23.14
CA ASP A 344 -12.16 -3.33 -24.02
C ASP A 344 -11.30 -4.01 -25.12
N TRP A 345 -11.92 -4.89 -25.91
CA TRP A 345 -11.25 -5.63 -26.97
C TRP A 345 -10.93 -4.80 -28.23
N SER A 346 -11.19 -3.48 -28.23
CA SER A 346 -10.71 -2.59 -29.31
C SER A 346 -9.21 -2.23 -29.16
N ASP A 347 -8.55 -2.83 -28.19
CA ASP A 347 -7.11 -2.75 -28.00
C ASP A 347 -6.33 -3.14 -29.28
N PRO A 348 -5.36 -2.32 -29.73
CA PRO A 348 -4.63 -2.57 -30.98
C PRO A 348 -3.55 -3.66 -30.86
N SER A 349 -3.42 -4.35 -29.72
CA SER A 349 -2.42 -5.40 -29.53
C SER A 349 -2.62 -6.55 -30.52
N GLU A 350 -1.57 -6.84 -31.29
CA GLU A 350 -1.54 -7.98 -32.22
C GLU A 350 -1.49 -9.34 -31.48
N VAL A 351 -1.07 -9.34 -30.21
CA VAL A 351 -1.05 -10.52 -29.35
C VAL A 351 -2.23 -10.45 -28.38
N VAL A 352 -3.10 -11.47 -28.37
CA VAL A 352 -4.29 -11.53 -27.51
C VAL A 352 -3.93 -11.39 -26.03
N THR A 353 -2.85 -12.05 -25.57
CA THR A 353 -2.36 -11.95 -24.17
C THR A 353 -1.85 -10.56 -23.80
N GLY A 354 -1.65 -9.69 -24.78
CA GLY A 354 -1.30 -8.29 -24.57
C GLY A 354 -2.51 -7.37 -24.40
N ALA A 355 -3.74 -7.78 -24.73
CA ALA A 355 -4.92 -6.91 -24.72
C ALA A 355 -5.21 -6.32 -23.34
N THR A 356 -5.42 -5.00 -23.24
CA THR A 356 -5.65 -4.32 -21.96
C THR A 356 -7.14 -4.27 -21.61
N VAL A 357 -7.65 -5.42 -21.17
CA VAL A 357 -9.03 -5.63 -20.69
C VAL A 357 -9.04 -6.00 -19.21
N ARG A 358 -10.16 -6.44 -18.65
CA ARG A 358 -10.19 -6.95 -17.27
C ARG A 358 -9.40 -8.24 -17.20
N TRP A 359 -8.69 -8.46 -16.10
CA TRP A 359 -7.91 -9.68 -15.92
C TRP A 359 -8.75 -10.95 -16.07
N ARG A 360 -9.96 -10.97 -15.50
CA ARG A 360 -10.90 -12.10 -15.60
C ARG A 360 -11.47 -12.36 -17.00
N ASP A 361 -11.33 -11.41 -17.94
CA ASP A 361 -11.72 -11.61 -19.35
C ASP A 361 -10.53 -12.07 -20.20
N LEU A 362 -9.30 -11.76 -19.77
CA LEU A 362 -8.07 -12.05 -20.50
C LEU A 362 -7.47 -13.40 -20.13
N ASP A 363 -7.40 -13.68 -18.84
CA ASP A 363 -6.70 -14.80 -18.24
C ASP A 363 -7.38 -15.14 -16.89
N ARG A 364 -6.64 -15.72 -15.94
CA ARG A 364 -7.14 -16.03 -14.59
C ARG A 364 -7.74 -14.78 -13.92
N PRO A 365 -8.86 -14.90 -13.22
CA PRO A 365 -9.48 -13.78 -12.50
C PRO A 365 -8.61 -13.29 -11.34
N GLU A 366 -8.95 -12.12 -10.82
CA GLU A 366 -8.33 -11.51 -9.64
C GLU A 366 -8.43 -12.46 -8.43
N GLN A 367 -9.58 -13.14 -8.30
CA GLN A 367 -9.84 -14.11 -7.25
C GLN A 367 -8.81 -15.26 -7.21
N ALA A 368 -8.24 -15.65 -8.35
CA ALA A 368 -7.24 -16.71 -8.39
C ALA A 368 -5.92 -16.34 -7.67
N LEU A 369 -5.65 -15.03 -7.51
CA LEU A 369 -4.52 -14.51 -6.74
C LEU A 369 -4.98 -14.01 -5.36
N ILE A 370 -6.06 -13.24 -5.30
CA ILE A 370 -6.44 -12.44 -4.12
C ILE A 370 -7.42 -13.19 -3.21
N GLY A 371 -8.13 -14.19 -3.73
CA GLY A 371 -9.17 -14.94 -3.01
C GLY A 371 -10.57 -14.31 -3.03
N VAL A 372 -10.66 -13.03 -3.42
CA VAL A 372 -11.89 -12.30 -3.75
C VAL A 372 -11.67 -11.46 -5.02
N GLN A 373 -12.76 -10.97 -5.62
CA GLN A 373 -12.70 -10.14 -6.82
C GLN A 373 -13.74 -9.03 -6.80
N TYR A 374 -13.49 -7.95 -7.56
CA TYR A 374 -14.38 -6.79 -7.63
C TYR A 374 -15.83 -7.17 -7.93
N ASP A 375 -16.74 -6.60 -7.13
CA ASP A 375 -18.17 -6.80 -7.22
C ASP A 375 -18.98 -5.49 -7.31
N GLY A 376 -18.39 -4.31 -7.16
CA GLY A 376 -19.11 -3.06 -7.44
C GLY A 376 -18.77 -1.90 -6.52
N ILE A 377 -19.42 -0.77 -6.81
CA ILE A 377 -19.27 0.47 -6.04
C ILE A 377 -20.32 0.45 -4.94
N VAL A 378 -19.89 0.69 -3.71
CA VAL A 378 -20.76 0.78 -2.54
C VAL A 378 -21.51 2.11 -2.59
N LEU A 379 -22.84 2.08 -2.75
CA LEU A 379 -23.65 3.30 -2.92
C LEU A 379 -23.59 4.22 -1.70
N THR A 380 -23.69 3.64 -0.50
CA THR A 380 -23.53 4.33 0.77
C THR A 380 -22.75 3.44 1.73
N PRO A 381 -21.81 3.99 2.54
CA PRO A 381 -21.03 3.21 3.47
C PRO A 381 -21.88 2.26 4.32
N GLN A 382 -21.47 1.00 4.40
CA GLN A 382 -22.12 -0.06 5.15
C GLN A 382 -21.21 -0.58 6.26
N PRO A 383 -21.77 -1.18 7.33
CA PRO A 383 -20.95 -1.88 8.30
C PRO A 383 -20.33 -3.14 7.69
N LEU A 384 -19.11 -3.45 8.11
CA LEU A 384 -18.55 -4.79 7.93
C LEU A 384 -19.26 -5.75 8.89
N VAL A 385 -19.73 -6.87 8.38
CA VAL A 385 -20.42 -7.91 9.17
C VAL A 385 -19.47 -9.09 9.39
N VAL A 386 -19.07 -9.29 10.64
CA VAL A 386 -18.07 -10.29 11.05
C VAL A 386 -18.55 -11.72 10.77
N ARG A 387 -17.62 -12.56 10.31
CA ARG A 387 -17.76 -14.01 10.14
C ARG A 387 -16.50 -14.72 10.65
N SER A 388 -16.67 -15.98 11.05
CA SER A 388 -15.57 -16.82 11.54
C SER A 388 -14.83 -16.16 12.70
N ALA A 389 -15.56 -15.56 13.66
CA ALA A 389 -15.02 -14.77 14.76
C ALA A 389 -14.06 -15.55 15.68
N ASP A 390 -14.08 -16.87 15.63
CA ASP A 390 -13.15 -17.79 16.28
C ASP A 390 -11.79 -17.90 15.56
N HIS A 391 -11.70 -17.44 14.32
CA HIS A 391 -10.45 -17.41 13.55
C HIS A 391 -9.43 -16.45 14.15
N TRP A 392 -8.14 -16.80 14.09
CA TRP A 392 -7.04 -16.05 14.73
C TRP A 392 -6.92 -14.59 14.27
N VAL A 393 -7.42 -14.25 13.08
CA VAL A 393 -7.50 -12.86 12.61
C VAL A 393 -8.31 -11.99 13.57
N TRP A 394 -9.37 -12.52 14.17
CA TRP A 394 -10.21 -11.78 15.10
C TRP A 394 -9.75 -11.88 16.56
N ALA A 395 -8.64 -12.57 16.85
CA ALA A 395 -8.15 -12.75 18.21
C ALA A 395 -7.91 -11.39 18.92
N GLY A 396 -8.42 -11.28 20.15
CA GLY A 396 -8.27 -10.06 20.97
C GLY A 396 -9.07 -8.85 20.48
N THR A 397 -9.94 -9.00 19.48
CA THR A 397 -10.84 -7.91 19.03
C THR A 397 -12.14 -7.84 19.84
N GLY A 398 -12.56 -8.98 20.45
CA GLY A 398 -13.81 -9.11 21.20
C GLY A 398 -15.07 -9.23 20.35
N VAL A 399 -14.94 -9.41 19.03
CA VAL A 399 -16.09 -9.55 18.13
C VAL A 399 -16.71 -10.94 18.18
N ALA A 400 -17.99 -11.03 17.85
CA ALA A 400 -18.72 -12.26 17.59
C ALA A 400 -19.25 -12.30 16.14
N ASP A 401 -19.62 -13.48 15.67
CA ASP A 401 -20.26 -13.65 14.37
C ASP A 401 -21.54 -12.83 14.26
N GLY A 402 -21.67 -12.04 13.19
CA GLY A 402 -22.79 -11.13 12.98
C GLY A 402 -22.60 -9.72 13.54
N ASP A 403 -21.53 -9.46 14.31
CA ASP A 403 -21.19 -8.11 14.76
C ASP A 403 -20.98 -7.18 13.57
N ARG A 404 -21.38 -5.91 13.78
CA ARG A 404 -21.38 -4.88 12.74
C ARG A 404 -20.36 -3.80 13.09
N ILE A 405 -19.32 -3.67 12.29
CA ILE A 405 -18.29 -2.61 12.43
C ILE A 405 -18.66 -1.45 11.49
N PRO A 406 -19.16 -0.31 11.99
CA PRO A 406 -19.76 0.73 11.16
C PRO A 406 -18.79 1.34 10.14
N GLY A 407 -19.29 1.63 8.93
CA GLY A 407 -18.60 2.46 7.94
C GLY A 407 -17.37 1.85 7.26
N VAL A 408 -17.02 0.59 7.56
CA VAL A 408 -15.83 -0.08 7.00
C VAL A 408 -16.03 -0.50 5.55
N VAL A 409 -17.24 -0.89 5.14
CA VAL A 409 -17.53 -1.25 3.75
C VAL A 409 -17.90 0.02 2.99
N ALA A 410 -16.94 0.59 2.26
CA ALA A 410 -17.10 1.88 1.59
C ALA A 410 -16.30 1.98 0.28
N GLY A 411 -16.74 2.87 -0.61
CA GLY A 411 -16.11 3.10 -1.91
C GLY A 411 -16.41 1.95 -2.87
N GLU A 412 -15.58 0.92 -2.84
CA GLU A 412 -15.73 -0.28 -3.66
C GLU A 412 -15.65 -1.53 -2.78
N ALA A 413 -16.19 -2.62 -3.28
CA ALA A 413 -16.22 -3.89 -2.57
C ALA A 413 -15.91 -5.07 -3.49
N ASP A 414 -15.19 -6.03 -2.92
CA ASP A 414 -14.90 -7.32 -3.54
C ASP A 414 -15.76 -8.40 -2.89
N ARG A 415 -16.02 -9.47 -3.65
CA ARG A 415 -16.73 -10.66 -3.16
C ARG A 415 -15.97 -11.94 -3.47
N LEU A 416 -16.24 -12.96 -2.68
CA LEU A 416 -15.98 -14.34 -3.07
C LEU A 416 -17.04 -14.76 -4.10
N ASP A 417 -16.61 -14.98 -5.34
CA ASP A 417 -17.45 -15.45 -6.42
C ASP A 417 -17.32 -16.97 -6.60
N ARG A 418 -18.42 -17.69 -6.38
CA ARG A 418 -18.46 -19.15 -6.40
C ARG A 418 -18.26 -19.74 -7.79
N SER A 419 -18.55 -18.99 -8.85
CA SER A 419 -18.33 -19.44 -10.24
C SER A 419 -16.96 -19.06 -10.78
N SER A 420 -16.19 -18.27 -10.05
CA SER A 420 -14.86 -17.82 -10.47
C SER A 420 -13.78 -18.77 -9.96
N GLU A 421 -12.66 -18.84 -10.68
CA GLU A 421 -11.52 -19.66 -10.29
C GLU A 421 -11.05 -19.26 -8.89
N ARG A 422 -10.68 -20.26 -8.07
CA ARG A 422 -10.14 -20.06 -6.73
C ARG A 422 -8.61 -20.10 -6.73
N PRO A 423 -7.96 -19.61 -5.67
CA PRO A 423 -6.54 -19.83 -5.48
C PRO A 423 -6.18 -21.32 -5.61
N THR A 424 -4.99 -21.60 -6.13
CA THR A 424 -4.52 -22.98 -6.32
C THR A 424 -4.14 -23.60 -4.97
N GLN A 425 -4.79 -24.72 -4.63
CA GLN A 425 -4.54 -25.51 -3.40
C GLN A 425 -4.46 -24.67 -2.12
N PRO A 426 -5.50 -23.86 -1.81
CA PRO A 426 -5.46 -23.01 -0.63
C PRO A 426 -5.59 -23.87 0.63
N VAL A 427 -4.82 -23.51 1.64
CA VAL A 427 -4.94 -24.00 3.02
C VAL A 427 -5.60 -22.88 3.83
N ASN A 428 -6.41 -23.22 4.85
CA ASN A 428 -7.06 -22.21 5.70
C ASN A 428 -7.82 -21.12 4.90
N ASP A 429 -8.56 -21.54 3.86
CA ASP A 429 -9.41 -20.70 3.00
C ASP A 429 -10.69 -20.29 3.76
N VAL A 430 -10.73 -19.04 4.23
CA VAL A 430 -11.78 -18.56 5.14
C VAL A 430 -12.33 -17.19 4.72
N LEU A 431 -13.66 -17.06 4.82
CA LEU A 431 -14.33 -15.78 4.73
C LEU A 431 -14.51 -15.18 6.14
N LEU A 432 -13.93 -14.01 6.36
CA LEU A 432 -13.88 -13.30 7.64
C LEU A 432 -14.98 -12.23 7.76
N SER A 433 -15.59 -11.84 6.64
CA SER A 433 -16.79 -11.01 6.65
C SER A 433 -17.74 -11.35 5.51
N ALA A 434 -19.03 -11.10 5.71
CA ALA A 434 -20.04 -11.20 4.67
C ALA A 434 -21.03 -10.03 4.83
N SER A 435 -20.71 -8.90 4.20
CA SER A 435 -21.38 -7.63 4.46
C SER A 435 -22.29 -7.24 3.29
N PRO A 436 -23.63 -7.24 3.46
CA PRO A 436 -24.53 -6.87 2.38
C PRO A 436 -24.49 -5.36 2.13
N TYR A 437 -24.48 -4.94 0.87
CA TYR A 437 -24.47 -3.52 0.49
C TYR A 437 -25.35 -3.20 -0.72
N PRO A 438 -25.96 -2.00 -0.79
CA PRO A 438 -26.56 -1.50 -2.02
C PRO A 438 -25.45 -1.05 -2.98
N ALA A 439 -25.47 -1.55 -4.22
CA ALA A 439 -24.48 -1.17 -5.22
C ALA A 439 -24.94 0.07 -6.00
N GLN A 440 -24.01 0.96 -6.36
CA GLN A 440 -24.31 2.11 -7.22
C GLN A 440 -24.81 1.67 -8.59
N GLN A 441 -24.35 0.51 -9.06
CA GLN A 441 -24.82 -0.16 -10.27
C GLN A 441 -26.25 -0.72 -10.15
N GLY A 442 -26.89 -0.61 -8.99
CA GLY A 442 -28.20 -1.20 -8.69
C GLY A 442 -28.11 -2.60 -8.08
N GLY A 443 -29.17 -2.97 -7.36
CA GLY A 443 -29.28 -4.25 -6.66
C GLY A 443 -28.53 -4.31 -5.32
N ARG A 444 -28.66 -5.46 -4.65
CA ARG A 444 -27.93 -5.78 -3.42
C ARG A 444 -26.82 -6.77 -3.72
N ARG A 445 -25.66 -6.50 -3.15
CA ARG A 445 -24.43 -7.29 -3.32
C ARG A 445 -23.83 -7.67 -1.98
N MET A 446 -22.76 -8.45 -1.99
CA MET A 446 -22.12 -8.97 -0.78
C MET A 446 -20.63 -8.69 -0.82
N GLN A 447 -20.13 -7.95 0.15
CA GLN A 447 -18.69 -7.76 0.36
C GLN A 447 -18.13 -8.93 1.15
N GLY A 448 -16.88 -9.34 0.84
CA GLY A 448 -16.17 -10.37 1.57
C GLY A 448 -14.73 -9.99 1.94
N THR A 449 -14.40 -10.08 3.22
CA THR A 449 -13.00 -10.11 3.71
C THR A 449 -12.54 -11.56 3.67
N HIS A 450 -11.39 -11.82 3.09
CA HIS A 450 -10.94 -13.18 2.80
C HIS A 450 -9.49 -13.38 3.21
N LEU A 451 -9.20 -14.60 3.65
CA LEU A 451 -7.86 -15.06 3.92
C LEU A 451 -7.69 -16.47 3.38
N TYR A 452 -6.53 -16.74 2.80
CA TYR A 452 -6.06 -18.10 2.59
C TYR A 452 -4.54 -18.18 2.78
N GLU A 453 -4.05 -19.39 3.03
CA GLU A 453 -2.64 -19.72 3.14
C GLU A 453 -2.23 -20.61 1.96
N THR A 454 -0.98 -20.52 1.50
CA THR A 454 -0.42 -21.48 0.53
C THR A 454 0.21 -22.67 1.26
N PRO A 455 0.42 -23.81 0.58
CA PRO A 455 1.19 -24.92 1.16
C PRO A 455 2.60 -24.51 1.60
N GLY A 456 3.19 -23.48 0.97
CA GLY A 456 4.47 -22.89 1.35
C GLY A 456 4.42 -21.94 2.55
N GLY A 457 3.25 -21.75 3.16
CA GLY A 457 3.05 -20.92 4.35
C GLY A 457 2.90 -19.41 4.08
N ALA A 458 2.78 -18.99 2.82
CA ALA A 458 2.43 -17.60 2.51
C ALA A 458 0.99 -17.32 2.90
N ILE A 459 0.72 -16.18 3.53
CA ILE A 459 -0.64 -15.72 3.84
C ILE A 459 -1.07 -14.75 2.73
N VAL A 460 -2.28 -14.90 2.19
CA VAL A 460 -2.92 -13.87 1.38
C VAL A 460 -4.16 -13.38 2.12
N PHE A 461 -4.16 -12.09 2.44
CA PHE A 461 -5.25 -11.42 3.13
C PHE A 461 -5.80 -10.30 2.27
N ALA A 462 -7.11 -10.28 2.04
CA ALA A 462 -7.79 -9.27 1.24
C ALA A 462 -8.99 -8.71 2.00
N THR A 463 -8.99 -7.40 2.19
CA THR A 463 -10.05 -6.72 2.97
C THR A 463 -11.33 -6.55 2.17
N GLY A 464 -11.23 -6.55 0.83
CA GLY A 464 -12.36 -6.42 -0.08
C GLY A 464 -13.17 -5.15 0.11
N THR A 465 -12.57 -4.07 0.63
CA THR A 465 -13.20 -2.75 0.70
C THR A 465 -12.19 -1.61 0.78
N LEU A 466 -12.50 -0.47 0.15
CA LEU A 466 -11.67 0.75 0.23
C LEU A 466 -11.78 1.46 1.59
N GLY A 467 -12.74 1.10 2.45
CA GLY A 467 -12.91 1.69 3.78
C GLY A 467 -11.97 1.10 4.83
N TRP A 468 -11.27 -0.01 4.56
CA TRP A 468 -10.39 -0.65 5.54
C TRP A 468 -9.22 0.24 5.94
N ALA A 469 -8.50 0.82 4.97
CA ALA A 469 -7.39 1.74 5.23
C ALA A 469 -7.83 2.95 6.08
N MET A 470 -9.04 3.48 5.81
CA MET A 470 -9.61 4.58 6.61
C MET A 470 -9.82 4.14 8.06
N ALA A 471 -10.29 2.91 8.30
CA ALA A 471 -10.50 2.36 9.64
C ALA A 471 -9.20 2.10 10.41
N LEU A 472 -8.02 2.15 9.78
CA LEU A 472 -6.74 2.04 10.47
C LEU A 472 -6.31 3.34 11.14
N ASN A 473 -6.49 4.48 10.47
CA ASN A 473 -5.88 5.73 10.93
C ASN A 473 -6.77 6.97 10.84
N ARG A 474 -7.77 6.99 9.96
CA ARG A 474 -8.52 8.21 9.67
C ARG A 474 -9.35 8.65 10.85
N ARG A 475 -9.20 9.92 11.24
CA ARG A 475 -10.00 10.54 12.30
C ARG A 475 -11.50 10.36 11.98
N GLY A 476 -12.26 9.89 12.96
CA GLY A 476 -13.70 9.63 12.85
C GLY A 476 -14.09 8.32 12.15
N HIS A 477 -13.12 7.59 11.57
CA HIS A 477 -13.36 6.27 10.95
C HIS A 477 -12.53 5.16 11.61
N ARG A 478 -11.45 5.51 12.30
CA ARG A 478 -10.57 4.59 13.03
C ARG A 478 -11.36 3.65 13.94
N ASP A 479 -11.13 2.35 13.80
CA ASP A 479 -11.78 1.31 14.60
C ASP A 479 -10.75 0.33 15.19
N PRO A 480 -10.62 0.24 16.53
CA PRO A 480 -9.63 -0.64 17.17
C PRO A 480 -9.75 -2.13 16.81
N ARG A 481 -10.93 -2.60 16.43
CA ARG A 481 -11.14 -4.01 16.02
C ARG A 481 -10.46 -4.28 14.68
N ILE A 482 -10.58 -3.34 13.74
CA ILE A 482 -9.94 -3.41 12.43
C ILE A 482 -8.42 -3.27 12.56
N GLU A 483 -7.95 -2.37 13.43
CA GLU A 483 -6.53 -2.26 13.73
C GLU A 483 -5.96 -3.56 14.32
N ARG A 484 -6.65 -4.14 15.31
CA ARG A 484 -6.22 -5.41 15.93
C ARG A 484 -6.24 -6.55 14.92
N ALA A 485 -7.27 -6.68 14.10
CA ALA A 485 -7.34 -7.72 13.08
C ALA A 485 -6.22 -7.60 12.05
N THR A 486 -5.93 -6.37 11.60
CA THR A 486 -4.80 -6.10 10.69
C THR A 486 -3.46 -6.43 11.36
N ALA A 487 -3.30 -6.08 12.65
CA ALA A 487 -2.10 -6.40 13.39
C ALA A 487 -1.87 -7.91 13.50
N ASN A 488 -2.90 -8.69 13.84
CA ASN A 488 -2.81 -10.15 13.90
C ASN A 488 -2.31 -10.74 12.58
N VAL A 489 -2.84 -10.25 11.44
CA VAL A 489 -2.40 -10.71 10.10
C VAL A 489 -0.94 -10.39 9.85
N LEU A 490 -0.54 -9.12 10.02
CA LEU A 490 0.82 -8.69 9.70
C LEU A 490 1.85 -9.28 10.67
N ASP A 491 1.52 -9.38 11.96
CA ASP A 491 2.37 -10.02 12.97
C ASP A 491 2.65 -11.49 12.61
N ARG A 492 1.65 -12.22 12.12
CA ARG A 492 1.82 -13.58 11.63
C ARG A 492 2.68 -13.64 10.37
N MET A 493 2.46 -12.74 9.40
CA MET A 493 3.28 -12.66 8.17
C MET A 493 4.77 -12.42 8.48
N VAL A 494 5.08 -11.52 9.43
CA VAL A 494 6.46 -11.22 9.81
C VAL A 494 7.03 -12.15 10.90
N GLY A 495 6.23 -13.09 11.42
CA GLY A 495 6.63 -14.06 12.43
C GLY A 495 6.77 -13.51 13.85
N ARG A 496 6.10 -12.38 14.17
CA ARG A 496 6.04 -11.79 15.53
C ARG A 496 5.23 -12.63 16.52
N ASP A 497 4.28 -13.43 16.04
CA ASP A 497 3.47 -14.35 16.87
C ASP A 497 4.29 -15.44 17.56
N ARG A 498 5.53 -15.69 17.12
CA ARG A 498 6.45 -16.65 17.78
C ARG A 498 7.10 -16.11 19.06
N ILE A 499 6.77 -14.89 19.47
CA ILE A 499 7.29 -14.23 20.67
C ILE A 499 6.13 -13.72 21.53
N ALA A 500 5.18 -14.58 21.90
CA ALA A 500 4.43 -14.36 23.14
C ALA A 500 5.22 -15.05 24.27
N PRO A 501 5.50 -14.36 25.40
CA PRO A 501 6.12 -15.02 26.54
C PRO A 501 5.17 -16.08 27.11
N ALA A 502 5.73 -17.22 27.48
CA ALA A 502 5.05 -18.28 28.22
C ALA A 502 4.55 -17.80 29.59
#